data_AF-A0A1W1Y062-F1
#
_entry.id   AF-A0A1W1Y062-F1
#
_cell.length_a   1.000
_cell.length_b   1.000
_cell.length_c   1.000
_cell.angle_alpha   90.00
_cell.angle_beta   90.00
_cell.angle_gamma   90.00
#
_symmetry.space_group_name_H-M   'P 1'
#
loop_
_entity.id
_entity.type
_entity.pdbx_description
1 polymer ?
#
loop_
_entity_poly.entity_id
_entity_poly.type
_entity_poly.pdbx_seq_one_letter_code
_entity_poly.pdbx_strand_id
1 'polypeptide(L)'
;METALTVCQAEWEGWHTTQLARAAGDPDVCDVEHYRQMVAERTARLYDVYQSGRRVACYLLTAEPLPVGGREVVIVAGASIGQGLYVPVLRIVQHQAAGADSIRIHAIRPGAVRMAQRAGFEPVETVMRWKRGQQQ
;
A
#
# COMPACT_ATOMS: atom_id res chain seq x y z
N MET A 1 9.19 -25.90 -1.46
CA MET A 1 9.55 -24.86 -2.46
C MET A 1 8.62 -23.69 -2.24
N GLU A 2 9.14 -22.53 -1.85
CA GLU A 2 8.35 -21.29 -1.89
C GLU A 2 8.09 -20.95 -3.36
N THR A 3 6.81 -20.81 -3.73
CA THR A 3 6.45 -20.35 -5.07
C THR A 3 6.82 -18.88 -5.22
N ALA A 4 7.60 -18.56 -6.25
CA ALA A 4 7.99 -17.19 -6.57
C ALA A 4 6.76 -16.29 -6.80
N LEU A 5 6.81 -15.10 -6.22
CA LEU A 5 5.86 -14.02 -6.52
C LEU A 5 6.36 -13.24 -7.72
N THR A 6 5.43 -12.83 -8.58
CA THR A 6 5.70 -11.95 -9.73
C THR A 6 4.84 -10.71 -9.63
N VAL A 7 5.30 -9.61 -10.21
CA VAL A 7 4.60 -8.33 -10.16
C VAL A 7 4.48 -7.75 -11.56
N CYS A 8 3.29 -7.25 -11.87
CA CYS A 8 3.01 -6.54 -13.11
C CYS A 8 2.39 -5.19 -12.79
N GLN A 9 2.79 -4.13 -13.50
CA GLN A 9 2.02 -2.89 -13.49
C GLN A 9 0.65 -3.17 -14.12
N ALA A 10 -0.40 -2.66 -13.51
CA ALA A 10 -1.77 -2.93 -13.91
C ALA A 10 -2.54 -1.64 -14.20
N GLU A 11 -3.57 -1.76 -15.02
CA GLU A 11 -4.63 -0.76 -15.14
C GLU A 11 -5.73 -1.05 -14.11
N TRP A 12 -6.57 -0.05 -13.85
CA TRP A 12 -7.66 -0.23 -12.89
C TRP A 12 -8.73 -1.19 -13.44
N GLU A 13 -9.22 -2.08 -12.58
CA GLU A 13 -10.23 -3.11 -12.89
C GLU A 13 -11.11 -3.32 -11.66
N GLY A 14 -12.32 -3.89 -11.82
CA GLY A 14 -13.28 -4.07 -10.72
C GLY A 14 -12.77 -4.90 -9.53
N TRP A 15 -11.82 -5.81 -9.76
CA TRP A 15 -11.14 -6.55 -8.70
C TRP A 15 -10.41 -5.62 -7.72
N HIS A 16 -9.72 -4.60 -8.23
CA HIS A 16 -8.94 -3.65 -7.42
C HIS A 16 -9.83 -2.88 -6.46
N THR A 17 -10.99 -2.41 -6.92
CA THR A 17 -11.98 -1.76 -6.08
C THR A 17 -12.36 -2.62 -4.88
N THR A 18 -12.68 -3.89 -5.14
CA THR A 18 -13.11 -4.84 -4.09
C THR A 18 -12.00 -5.10 -3.07
N GLN A 19 -10.76 -5.29 -3.52
CA GLN A 19 -9.64 -5.58 -2.63
C GLN A 19 -9.18 -4.36 -1.83
N LEU A 20 -9.05 -3.22 -2.48
CA LEU A 20 -8.57 -1.99 -1.84
C LEU A 20 -9.62 -1.42 -0.90
N ALA A 21 -10.91 -1.57 -1.16
CA ALA A 21 -11.97 -1.23 -0.20
C ALA A 21 -11.82 -2.00 1.12
N ARG A 22 -11.49 -3.30 1.04
CA ARG A 22 -11.24 -4.14 2.23
C ARG A 22 -9.97 -3.74 2.98
N ALA A 23 -8.98 -3.19 2.27
CA ALA A 23 -7.73 -2.74 2.85
C ALA A 23 -7.80 -1.33 3.45
N ALA A 24 -8.56 -0.42 2.83
CA ALA A 24 -8.71 0.98 3.19
C ALA A 24 -9.25 1.19 4.62
N GLY A 25 -9.90 0.17 5.20
CA GLY A 25 -10.33 0.20 6.60
C GLY A 25 -11.49 1.16 6.79
N ASP A 26 -11.23 2.35 7.34
CA ASP A 26 -12.24 3.38 7.61
C ASP A 26 -12.62 4.10 6.29
N PRO A 27 -13.85 3.93 5.78
CA PRO A 27 -14.31 4.60 4.55
C PRO A 27 -14.34 6.13 4.68
N ASP A 28 -14.32 6.69 5.90
CA ASP A 28 -14.19 8.13 6.14
C ASP A 28 -12.75 8.64 6.02
N VAL A 29 -11.75 7.75 5.90
CA VAL A 29 -10.32 8.10 5.80
C VAL A 29 -9.82 7.94 4.37
N CYS A 30 -10.22 6.87 3.71
CA CYS A 30 -9.66 6.48 2.41
C CYS A 30 -10.77 6.05 1.45
N ASP A 31 -11.02 6.88 0.45
CA ASP A 31 -11.95 6.59 -0.63
C ASP A 31 -11.24 5.82 -1.76
N VAL A 32 -11.77 4.66 -2.11
CA VAL A 32 -11.26 3.86 -3.24
C VAL A 32 -11.40 4.61 -4.56
N GLU A 33 -12.39 5.50 -4.68
CA GLU A 33 -12.53 6.37 -5.84
C GLU A 33 -11.35 7.34 -5.96
N HIS A 34 -10.84 7.87 -4.84
CA HIS A 34 -9.64 8.69 -4.84
C HIS A 34 -8.43 7.92 -5.37
N TYR A 35 -8.25 6.65 -4.96
CA TYR A 35 -7.17 5.81 -5.50
C TYR A 35 -7.29 5.55 -6.99
N ARG A 36 -8.52 5.31 -7.47
CA ARG A 36 -8.79 5.17 -8.91
C ARG A 36 -8.39 6.42 -9.67
N GLN A 37 -8.75 7.59 -9.13
CA GLN A 37 -8.41 8.88 -9.72
C GLN A 37 -6.88 9.10 -9.76
N MET A 38 -6.15 8.79 -8.68
CA MET A 38 -4.69 8.90 -8.66
C MET A 38 -4.02 8.04 -9.76
N VAL A 39 -4.53 6.84 -9.99
CA VAL A 39 -4.03 5.96 -11.07
C VAL A 39 -4.35 6.56 -12.45
N ALA A 40 -5.57 7.07 -12.65
CA ALA A 40 -5.98 7.70 -13.90
C ALA A 40 -5.16 8.96 -14.23
N GLU A 41 -4.85 9.76 -13.22
CA GLU A 41 -4.02 10.97 -13.33
C GLU A 41 -2.51 10.67 -13.37
N ARG A 42 -2.12 9.40 -13.25
CA ARG A 42 -0.72 8.94 -13.19
C ARG A 42 0.08 9.54 -12.02
N THR A 43 -0.61 9.99 -10.98
CA THR A 43 0.00 10.39 -9.70
C THR A 43 0.29 9.18 -8.81
N ALA A 44 -0.35 8.03 -9.07
CA ALA A 44 0.01 6.74 -8.51
C ALA A 44 0.19 5.66 -9.59
N ARG A 45 0.94 4.61 -9.27
CA ARG A 45 1.07 3.39 -10.07
C ARG A 45 0.47 2.21 -9.32
N LEU A 46 -0.40 1.48 -10.01
CA LEU A 46 -1.03 0.26 -9.51
C LEU A 46 -0.24 -0.96 -9.98
N TYR A 47 -0.06 -1.92 -9.07
CA TYR A 47 0.60 -3.18 -9.35
C TYR A 47 -0.22 -4.35 -8.85
N ASP A 48 -0.26 -5.40 -9.67
CA ASP A 48 -0.76 -6.71 -9.31
C ASP A 48 0.38 -7.66 -8.94
N VAL A 49 0.13 -8.50 -7.94
CA VAL A 49 1.03 -9.56 -7.50
C VAL A 49 0.42 -10.90 -7.84
N TYR A 50 1.21 -11.76 -8.48
CA TYR A 50 0.80 -13.10 -8.89
C TYR A 50 1.64 -14.18 -8.21
N GLN A 51 0.98 -15.28 -7.83
CA GLN A 51 1.60 -16.52 -7.36
C GLN A 51 1.06 -17.68 -8.19
N SER A 52 1.94 -18.44 -8.85
CA SER A 52 1.54 -19.52 -9.78
C SER A 52 0.50 -19.08 -10.82
N GLY A 53 0.66 -17.88 -11.39
CA GLY A 53 -0.25 -17.30 -12.39
C GLY A 53 -1.60 -16.81 -11.85
N ARG A 54 -1.86 -16.91 -10.54
CA ARG A 54 -3.07 -16.37 -9.90
C ARG A 54 -2.76 -15.04 -9.25
N ARG A 55 -3.62 -14.04 -9.46
CA ARG A 55 -3.55 -12.74 -8.76
C ARG A 55 -3.84 -12.97 -7.27
N VAL A 56 -2.94 -12.53 -6.40
CA VAL A 56 -2.99 -12.78 -4.95
C VAL A 56 -2.92 -11.51 -4.09
N ALA A 57 -2.41 -10.41 -4.64
CA ALA A 57 -2.38 -9.12 -3.97
C ALA A 57 -2.35 -7.98 -5.00
N CYS A 58 -2.65 -6.77 -4.56
CA CYS A 58 -2.41 -5.55 -5.31
C CYS A 58 -1.95 -4.43 -4.36
N TYR A 59 -1.22 -3.45 -4.89
CA TYR A 59 -0.81 -2.27 -4.14
C TYR A 59 -0.64 -1.05 -5.05
N LEU A 60 -0.75 0.13 -4.45
CA LEU A 60 -0.53 1.41 -5.10
C LEU A 60 0.71 2.09 -4.52
N LEU A 61 1.58 2.58 -5.40
CA LEU A 61 2.73 3.40 -5.06
C LEU A 61 2.56 4.81 -5.62
N THR A 62 2.88 5.82 -4.81
CA THR A 62 3.16 7.17 -5.26
C THR A 62 4.60 7.54 -4.92
N ALA A 63 5.15 8.53 -5.63
CA ALA A 63 6.45 9.10 -5.31
C ALA A 63 6.26 10.56 -4.89
N GLU A 64 6.74 10.89 -3.69
CA GLU A 64 6.64 12.22 -3.12
C GLU A 64 8.04 12.84 -2.98
N PRO A 65 8.22 14.13 -3.30
CA PRO A 65 9.46 14.82 -3.00
C PRO A 65 9.58 15.06 -1.49
N LEU A 66 10.77 14.85 -0.93
CA LEU A 66 11.05 15.16 0.47
C LEU A 66 11.38 16.66 0.65
N PRO A 67 11.00 17.29 1.79
CA PRO A 67 11.24 18.72 2.03
C PRO A 67 12.71 19.15 1.98
N VAL A 68 13.63 18.24 2.32
CA VAL A 68 15.09 18.48 2.37
C VAL A 68 15.82 17.98 1.11
N GLY A 69 15.07 17.73 0.04
CA GLY A 69 15.55 17.01 -1.14
C GLY A 69 15.46 15.49 -0.96
N GLY A 70 15.37 14.78 -2.08
CA GLY A 70 15.17 13.32 -2.10
C GLY A 70 13.77 12.91 -2.55
N ARG A 71 13.54 11.60 -2.58
CA ARG A 71 12.27 10.99 -3.01
C ARG A 71 11.84 9.92 -2.02
N GLU A 72 10.61 10.04 -1.54
CA GLU A 72 9.92 9.01 -0.76
C GLU A 72 8.97 8.23 -1.66
N VAL A 73 8.92 6.92 -1.50
CA VAL A 73 7.84 6.10 -2.10
C VAL A 73 6.79 5.83 -1.02
N VAL A 74 5.55 6.19 -1.29
CA VAL A 74 4.44 5.95 -0.36
C VAL A 74 3.59 4.80 -0.87
N ILE A 75 3.39 3.78 -0.03
CA ILE A 75 2.39 2.74 -0.24
C ILE A 75 1.05 3.33 0.18
N VAL A 76 0.26 3.76 -0.81
CA VAL A 76 -1.02 4.45 -0.57
C VAL A 76 -2.08 3.45 -0.13
N ALA A 77 -2.07 2.24 -0.72
CA ALA A 77 -2.95 1.16 -0.32
C ALA A 77 -2.36 -0.20 -0.75
N GLY A 78 -2.74 -1.26 -0.05
CA GLY A 78 -2.33 -2.63 -0.39
C GLY A 78 -3.26 -3.69 0.20
N ALA A 79 -3.59 -4.69 -0.60
CA ALA A 79 -4.51 -5.76 -0.24
C ALA A 79 -3.98 -7.13 -0.69
N SER A 80 -4.27 -8.18 0.08
CA SER A 80 -3.88 -9.56 -0.26
C SER A 80 -4.98 -10.56 0.12
N ILE A 81 -5.17 -11.61 -0.69
CA ILE A 81 -6.18 -12.65 -0.48
C ILE A 81 -5.75 -13.68 0.59
N GLY A 82 -4.44 -13.80 0.86
CA GLY A 82 -3.88 -14.83 1.74
C GLY A 82 -3.20 -14.28 3.00
N GLN A 83 -3.27 -15.06 4.09
CA GLN A 83 -2.42 -14.85 5.26
C GLN A 83 -0.95 -15.11 4.86
N GLY A 84 -0.03 -14.25 5.31
CA GLY A 84 1.41 -14.43 5.08
C GLY A 84 1.98 -13.76 3.82
N LEU A 85 1.16 -13.23 2.91
CA LEU A 85 1.67 -12.52 1.71
C LEU A 85 2.16 -11.10 2.00
N TYR A 86 1.77 -10.50 3.13
CA TYR A 86 2.07 -9.11 3.44
C TYR A 86 3.58 -8.82 3.50
N VAL A 87 4.36 -9.63 4.23
CA VAL A 87 5.81 -9.42 4.37
C VAL A 87 6.55 -9.63 3.04
N PRO A 88 6.32 -10.74 2.29
CA PRO A 88 6.89 -10.89 0.94
C PRO A 88 6.56 -9.74 -0.01
N VAL A 89 5.31 -9.25 -0.01
CA VAL A 89 4.92 -8.13 -0.86
C VAL A 89 5.66 -6.86 -0.47
N LEU A 90 5.77 -6.54 0.82
CA LEU A 90 6.54 -5.38 1.26
C LEU A 90 8.01 -5.45 0.85
N ARG A 91 8.63 -6.63 0.87
CA ARG A 91 10.00 -6.81 0.38
C ARG A 91 10.12 -6.56 -1.13
N ILE A 92 9.13 -6.96 -1.91
CA ILE A 92 9.10 -6.65 -3.35
C ILE A 92 9.00 -5.14 -3.57
N VAL A 93 8.15 -4.45 -2.80
CA VAL A 93 8.04 -2.99 -2.86
C VAL A 93 9.37 -2.32 -2.51
N GLN A 94 10.07 -2.80 -1.48
CA GLN A 94 11.42 -2.32 -1.13
C GLN A 94 12.40 -2.44 -2.28
N HIS A 95 12.41 -3.57 -2.99
CA HIS A 95 13.25 -3.74 -4.18
C HIS A 95 12.86 -2.80 -5.34
N GLN A 96 11.56 -2.61 -5.60
CA GLN A 96 11.11 -1.67 -6.63
C GLN A 96 11.42 -0.20 -6.29
N ALA A 97 11.45 0.13 -5.00
CA ALA A 97 11.74 1.45 -4.48
C ALA A 97 13.22 1.67 -4.18
N ALA A 98 14.14 0.80 -4.63
CA ALA A 98 15.57 0.90 -4.33
C ALA A 98 16.25 2.22 -4.78
N GLY A 99 15.62 3.00 -5.66
CA GLY A 99 16.06 4.34 -6.04
C GLY A 99 15.41 5.49 -5.26
N ALA A 100 14.70 5.20 -4.17
CA ALA A 100 14.11 6.17 -3.25
C ALA A 100 14.87 6.18 -1.93
N ASP A 101 14.86 7.30 -1.23
CA ASP A 101 15.55 7.48 0.05
C ASP A 101 14.79 6.79 1.20
N SER A 102 13.47 6.73 1.09
CA SER A 102 12.59 6.12 2.09
C SER A 102 11.33 5.50 1.46
N ILE A 103 10.68 4.63 2.24
CA ILE A 103 9.36 4.09 1.93
C ILE A 103 8.44 4.30 3.12
N ARG A 104 7.29 4.93 2.89
CA ARG A 104 6.26 5.15 3.91
C ARG A 104 5.03 4.30 3.64
N ILE A 105 4.39 3.82 4.71
CA ILE A 105 3.11 3.12 4.67
C ILE A 105 2.26 3.56 5.86
N HIS A 106 0.98 3.83 5.62
CA HIS A 106 0.03 4.07 6.70
C HIS A 106 -0.59 2.74 7.15
N ALA A 107 -0.32 2.33 8.39
CA ALA A 107 -0.85 1.11 8.96
C ALA A 107 -1.60 1.41 10.26
N ILE A 108 -2.93 1.24 10.24
CA ILE A 108 -3.80 1.54 11.40
C ILE A 108 -4.02 0.28 12.25
N ARG A 109 -4.15 -0.89 11.60
CA ARG A 109 -4.47 -2.15 12.28
C ARG A 109 -3.22 -2.70 13.00
N PRO A 110 -3.30 -3.07 14.29
CA PRO A 110 -2.14 -3.59 15.03
C PRO A 110 -1.47 -4.80 14.35
N GLY A 111 -2.25 -5.66 13.69
CA GLY A 111 -1.72 -6.76 12.90
C GLY A 111 -0.89 -6.30 11.69
N ALA A 112 -1.33 -5.26 10.99
CA ALA A 112 -0.59 -4.68 9.86
C ALA A 112 0.71 -4.01 10.33
N VAL A 113 0.67 -3.26 11.44
CA VAL A 113 1.86 -2.65 12.05
C VAL A 113 2.90 -3.71 12.39
N ARG A 114 2.50 -4.80 13.07
CA ARG A 114 3.42 -5.91 13.40
C ARG A 114 4.00 -6.58 12.16
N MET A 115 3.22 -6.72 11.09
CA MET A 115 3.73 -7.29 9.84
C MET A 115 4.68 -6.34 9.12
N ALA A 116 4.42 -5.03 9.13
CA ALA A 116 5.34 -4.03 8.58
C ALA A 116 6.68 -4.02 9.33
N GLN A 117 6.64 -4.11 10.67
CA GLN A 117 7.85 -4.26 11.49
C GLN A 117 8.66 -5.51 11.14
N ARG A 118 7.99 -6.65 10.88
CA ARG A 118 8.66 -7.87 10.39
C ARG A 118 9.27 -7.73 8.99
N ALA A 119 8.82 -6.74 8.21
CA ALA A 119 9.40 -6.38 6.92
C ALA A 119 10.49 -5.29 7.04
N GLY A 120 10.85 -4.85 8.25
CA GLY A 120 11.89 -3.86 8.50
C GLY A 120 11.41 -2.41 8.51
N PHE A 121 10.10 -2.16 8.56
CA PHE A 121 9.56 -0.82 8.75
C PHE A 121 9.56 -0.44 10.24
N GLU A 122 9.77 0.83 10.53
CA GLU A 122 9.73 1.37 11.88
C GLU A 122 8.63 2.43 12.01
N PRO A 123 7.97 2.58 13.17
CA PRO A 123 7.07 3.69 13.40
C PRO A 123 7.86 5.01 13.43
N VAL A 124 7.50 5.94 12.54
CA VAL A 124 8.20 7.25 12.42
C VAL A 124 7.37 8.43 12.92
N GLU A 125 6.04 8.30 12.95
CA GLU A 125 5.14 9.39 13.32
C GLU A 125 3.85 8.88 13.98
N THR A 126 3.20 9.77 14.72
CA THR A 126 1.83 9.57 15.23
C THR A 126 0.89 10.50 14.47
N VAL A 127 -0.07 9.91 13.74
CA VAL A 127 -1.09 10.67 13.02
C VAL A 127 -2.29 10.90 13.94
N MET A 128 -2.61 12.16 14.19
CA MET A 128 -3.76 12.58 15.01
C MET A 128 -4.87 13.09 14.10
N ARG A 129 -6.11 12.65 14.31
CA ARG A 129 -7.29 13.11 13.55
C ARG A 129 -8.32 13.71 14.50
N TRP A 130 -8.82 14.90 14.15
CA TRP A 130 -10.03 15.46 14.73
C TRP A 130 -11.23 15.15 13.83
N LYS A 131 -12.28 14.51 14.36
CA LYS A 131 -13.55 14.27 13.65
C LYS A 131 -14.61 15.27 14.16
N ARG A 132 -15.17 16.08 13.24
CA ARG A 132 -16.25 17.02 13.56
C ARG A 132 -17.48 16.24 14.06
N GLY A 133 -18.04 16.62 15.20
CA GLY A 133 -19.27 16.03 15.75
C GLY A 133 -19.09 14.88 16.73
N GLN A 134 -17.85 14.42 17.01
CA GLN A 134 -17.58 13.61 18.20
C GLN A 134 -17.48 14.53 19.42
N GLN A 135 -18.62 14.85 20.03
CA GLN A 135 -18.65 15.39 21.39
C GLN A 135 -18.27 14.26 22.35
N GLN A 136 -17.39 14.56 23.31
CA GLN A 136 -17.03 13.66 24.42
C GLN A 136 -18.23 13.41 25.32
#